data_AF-A0A3M5EMF5-F1
#
_entry.id   AF-A0A3M5EMF5-F1
#
_cell.length_a   1.000
_cell.length_b   1.000
_cell.length_c   1.000
_cell.angle_alpha   90.00
_cell.angle_beta   90.00
_cell.angle_gamma   90.00
#
_symmetry.space_group_name_H-M   'P 1'
#
loop_
_entity.id
_entity.type
_entity.pdbx_description
1 polymer ?
#
loop_
_entity_poly.entity_id
_entity_poly.type
_entity_poly.pdbx_seq_one_letter_code
_entity_poly.pdbx_strand_id
1 'polypeptide(L)'
;MNDKHLPDASAENPWLPLRQLTPARIALGRTGTSLPTRPQLDFQYAHAQARDAVHLPFDHAAISDGLRQRGRDSLLLHSAAADRHVYLQRPDLGRRLDEASVQRLREYAAGYDGQIDLAIVVADGLSALAV
;
A
#
# COMPACT_ATOMS: atom_id res chain seq x y z
N MET A 1 -45.59 28.22 3.67
CA MET A 1 -45.32 27.06 4.54
C MET A 1 -43.81 26.99 4.70
N ASN A 2 -43.34 27.08 5.94
CA ASN A 2 -42.04 27.64 6.33
C ASN A 2 -40.81 26.97 5.71
N ASP A 3 -40.07 27.76 4.91
CA ASP A 3 -38.63 27.61 4.74
C ASP A 3 -37.96 27.83 6.10
N LYS A 4 -37.70 26.74 6.82
CA LYS A 4 -36.75 26.77 7.93
C LYS A 4 -35.35 26.81 7.34
N HIS A 5 -34.84 28.02 7.20
CA HIS A 5 -33.43 28.35 7.09
C HIS A 5 -32.65 27.50 8.12
N LEU A 6 -31.96 26.45 7.66
CA LEU A 6 -31.02 25.70 8.49
C LEU A 6 -29.85 26.64 8.78
N PRO A 7 -29.47 26.85 10.05
CA PRO A 7 -28.53 27.89 10.40
C PRO A 7 -27.15 27.63 9.78
N ASP A 8 -26.65 28.72 9.20
CA ASP A 8 -25.36 28.91 8.58
C ASP A 8 -24.23 28.88 9.64
N ALA A 9 -23.15 28.17 9.31
CA ALA A 9 -21.75 28.35 9.69
C ALA A 9 -21.28 28.78 11.11
N SER A 10 -22.10 28.82 12.17
CA SER A 10 -21.71 29.47 13.45
C SER A 10 -21.92 28.69 14.74
N ALA A 11 -22.36 27.43 14.69
CA ALA A 11 -22.26 26.53 15.84
C ALA A 11 -21.04 25.63 15.63
N GLU A 12 -20.07 25.68 16.55
CA GLU A 12 -18.99 24.69 16.60
C GLU A 12 -19.60 23.29 16.48
N ASN A 13 -19.27 22.58 15.41
CA ASN A 13 -19.78 21.24 15.19
C ASN A 13 -19.31 20.38 16.39
N PRO A 14 -20.22 19.90 17.26
CA PRO A 14 -19.84 19.25 18.53
C PRO A 14 -19.10 17.92 18.30
N TRP A 15 -19.10 17.42 17.07
CA TRP A 15 -18.39 16.21 16.65
C TRP A 15 -16.95 16.49 16.20
N LEU A 16 -16.54 17.75 16.04
CA LEU A 16 -15.18 18.12 15.64
C LEU A 16 -14.09 17.53 16.57
N PRO A 17 -14.23 17.57 17.91
CA PRO A 17 -13.23 16.98 18.81
C PRO A 17 -13.00 15.48 18.56
N LEU A 18 -14.02 14.75 18.13
CA LEU A 18 -13.91 13.31 17.86
C LEU A 18 -12.98 12.98 16.68
N ARG A 19 -12.73 13.94 15.77
CA ARG A 19 -11.80 13.74 14.64
C ARG A 19 -10.38 13.42 15.11
N GLN A 20 -9.99 13.84 16.30
CA GLN A 20 -8.66 13.55 16.85
C GLN A 20 -8.50 12.08 17.27
N LEU A 21 -9.63 11.37 17.46
CA LEU A 21 -9.66 10.00 17.95
C LEU A 21 -9.65 8.96 16.82
N THR A 22 -9.74 9.38 15.55
CA THR A 22 -9.80 8.45 14.42
C THR A 22 -9.28 9.07 13.13
N PRO A 23 -8.56 8.30 12.28
CA PRO A 23 -8.23 8.73 10.93
C PRO A 23 -9.46 8.74 9.99
N ALA A 24 -10.60 8.18 10.41
CA ALA A 24 -11.82 8.18 9.61
C ALA A 24 -12.30 9.61 9.34
N ARG A 25 -12.81 9.84 8.13
CA ARG A 25 -13.30 11.16 7.68
C ARG A 25 -14.69 11.47 8.25
N ILE A 26 -14.78 11.71 9.55
CA ILE A 26 -16.01 12.06 10.28
C ILE A 26 -16.17 13.59 10.47
N ALA A 27 -17.37 14.02 10.87
CA ALA A 27 -17.67 15.42 11.17
C ALA A 27 -17.36 16.42 10.02
N LEU A 28 -17.56 15.98 8.76
CA LEU A 28 -17.24 16.76 7.56
C LEU A 28 -18.25 17.88 7.22
N GLY A 29 -19.40 17.90 7.89
CA GLY A 29 -20.52 18.76 7.51
C GLY A 29 -21.27 18.24 6.28
N ARG A 30 -22.22 19.04 5.79
CA ARG A 30 -23.05 18.74 4.61
C ARG A 30 -23.59 20.02 3.97
N THR A 31 -23.79 19.97 2.65
CA THR A 31 -24.54 20.97 1.88
C THR A 31 -25.75 20.28 1.28
N GLY A 32 -26.95 20.53 1.83
CA GLY A 32 -28.14 19.72 1.52
C GLY A 32 -27.94 18.26 1.93
N THR A 33 -28.05 17.35 0.96
CA THR A 33 -27.80 15.90 1.11
C THR A 33 -26.39 15.48 0.64
N SER A 34 -25.52 16.44 0.29
CA SER A 34 -24.20 16.20 -0.29
C SER A 34 -23.05 16.66 0.62
N LEU A 35 -21.83 16.23 0.29
CA LEU A 35 -20.61 16.73 0.94
C LEU A 35 -20.36 18.20 0.57
N PRO A 36 -19.81 19.01 1.49
CA PRO A 36 -19.29 20.32 1.12
C PRO A 36 -18.09 20.17 0.16
N THR A 37 -17.83 21.21 -0.64
CA THR A 37 -16.82 21.17 -1.71
C THR A 37 -15.42 20.80 -1.20
N ARG A 38 -15.00 21.32 -0.04
CA ARG A 38 -13.64 21.08 0.48
C ARG A 38 -13.40 19.60 0.83
N PRO A 39 -14.21 18.93 1.68
CA PRO A 39 -14.11 17.49 1.90
C PRO A 39 -14.19 16.64 0.62
N GLN A 40 -14.97 17.08 -0.38
CA GLN A 40 -15.05 16.42 -1.68
C GLN A 40 -13.72 16.50 -2.45
N LEU A 41 -13.10 17.69 -2.52
CA LEU A 41 -11.79 17.87 -3.15
C LEU A 41 -10.68 17.12 -2.39
N ASP A 42 -10.69 17.16 -1.06
CA ASP A 42 -9.75 16.42 -0.22
C ASP A 42 -9.87 14.89 -0.42
N PHE A 43 -11.05 14.39 -0.76
CA PHE A 43 -11.25 12.98 -1.10
C PHE A 43 -10.69 12.66 -2.48
N GLN A 44 -10.99 13.48 -3.48
CA GLN A 44 -10.49 13.29 -4.85
C GLN A 44 -8.96 13.33 -4.90
N TYR A 45 -8.34 14.28 -4.19
CA TYR A 45 -6.89 14.38 -4.07
C TYR A 45 -6.29 13.10 -3.46
N ALA A 46 -6.81 12.64 -2.33
CA ALA A 46 -6.33 11.42 -1.70
C ALA A 46 -6.55 10.17 -2.58
N HIS A 47 -7.64 10.13 -3.36
CA HIS A 47 -7.89 9.05 -4.30
C HIS A 47 -6.87 9.04 -5.45
N ALA A 48 -6.52 10.21 -6.00
CA ALA A 48 -5.46 10.34 -6.99
C ALA A 48 -4.12 9.84 -6.43
N GLN A 49 -3.74 10.30 -5.23
CA GLN A 49 -2.51 9.82 -4.57
C GLN A 49 -2.51 8.31 -4.34
N ALA A 50 -3.63 7.73 -3.92
CA ALA A 50 -3.75 6.29 -3.72
C ALA A 50 -3.59 5.49 -5.02
N ARG A 51 -4.11 6.01 -6.15
CA ARG A 51 -3.92 5.38 -7.47
C ARG A 51 -2.46 5.42 -7.90
N ASP A 52 -1.79 6.55 -7.70
CA ASP A 52 -0.36 6.67 -8.02
C ASP A 52 0.49 5.71 -7.16
N ALA A 53 0.15 5.59 -5.88
CA ALA A 53 0.84 4.70 -4.95
C ALA A 53 0.80 3.21 -5.35
N VAL A 54 -0.28 2.76 -6.01
CA VAL A 54 -0.40 1.38 -6.51
C VAL A 54 0.66 1.06 -7.58
N HIS A 55 1.23 2.07 -8.23
CA HIS A 55 2.25 1.90 -9.26
C HIS A 55 3.68 2.22 -8.81
N LEU A 56 3.88 2.59 -7.54
CA LEU A 56 5.22 2.85 -7.02
C LEU A 56 6.07 1.58 -7.06
N PRO A 57 7.33 1.69 -7.53
CA PRO A 57 8.24 0.56 -7.57
C PRO A 57 8.71 0.18 -6.17
N PHE A 58 9.05 -1.09 -6.01
CA PHE A 58 9.66 -1.60 -4.79
C PHE A 58 11.18 -1.42 -4.79
N ASP A 59 11.69 -0.70 -3.80
CA ASP A 59 13.12 -0.43 -3.63
C ASP A 59 13.85 -1.60 -2.94
N HIS A 60 13.95 -2.70 -3.67
CA HIS A 60 14.68 -3.89 -3.24
C HIS A 60 16.18 -3.64 -3.03
N ALA A 61 16.75 -2.63 -3.68
CA ALA A 61 18.16 -2.28 -3.55
C ALA A 61 18.46 -1.70 -2.17
N ALA A 62 17.67 -0.71 -1.72
CA ALA A 62 17.82 -0.12 -0.38
C ALA A 62 17.67 -1.17 0.74
N ILE A 63 16.73 -2.11 0.58
CA ILE A 63 16.56 -3.22 1.55
C ILE A 63 17.78 -4.13 1.57
N SER A 64 18.26 -4.53 0.39
CA SER A 64 19.42 -5.42 0.27
C SER A 64 20.69 -4.79 0.84
N ASP A 65 20.89 -3.50 0.60
CA ASP A 65 22.01 -2.74 1.17
C ASP A 65 21.90 -2.62 2.69
N GLY A 66 20.70 -2.34 3.20
CA GLY A 66 20.44 -2.29 4.64
C GLY A 66 20.66 -3.63 5.35
N LEU A 67 20.35 -4.76 4.71
CA LEU A 67 20.63 -6.10 5.23
C LEU A 67 22.14 -6.38 5.21
N ARG A 68 22.81 -6.05 4.10
CA ARG A 68 24.26 -6.24 3.95
C ARG A 68 25.06 -5.46 4.98
N GLN A 69 24.68 -4.21 5.26
CA GLN A 69 25.29 -3.40 6.32
C GLN A 69 25.16 -4.04 7.72
N ARG A 70 24.17 -4.92 7.91
CA ARG A 70 23.96 -5.69 9.14
C ARG A 70 24.55 -7.09 9.07
N GLY A 71 25.40 -7.37 8.07
CA GLY A 71 26.06 -8.66 7.88
C GLY A 71 25.11 -9.77 7.44
N ARG A 72 24.00 -9.44 6.76
CA ARG A 72 23.04 -10.41 6.24
C ARG A 72 22.99 -10.36 4.72
N ASP A 73 23.10 -11.51 4.09
CA ASP A 73 22.88 -11.64 2.66
C ASP A 73 21.38 -11.71 2.34
N SER A 74 21.02 -11.20 1.16
CA SER A 74 19.66 -11.28 0.61
C SER A 74 19.70 -11.90 -0.79
N LEU A 75 18.66 -12.66 -1.11
CA LEU A 75 18.47 -13.24 -2.44
C LEU A 75 17.34 -12.50 -3.15
N LEU A 76 17.66 -11.78 -4.22
CA LEU A 76 16.66 -11.13 -5.05
C LEU A 76 16.05 -12.15 -6.02
N LEU A 77 14.73 -12.25 -5.99
CA LEU A 77 13.92 -13.14 -6.82
C LEU A 77 12.74 -12.37 -7.43
N HIS A 78 12.22 -12.87 -8.54
CA HIS A 78 11.09 -12.30 -9.26
C HIS A 78 9.96 -13.31 -9.41
N SER A 79 8.73 -12.81 -9.31
CA SER A 79 7.54 -13.59 -9.67
C SER A 79 7.48 -13.83 -11.18
N ALA A 80 6.62 -14.74 -11.63
CA ALA A 80 6.35 -14.97 -13.04
C ALA A 80 5.59 -13.81 -13.70
N ALA A 81 5.09 -12.84 -12.93
CA ALA A 81 4.59 -11.58 -13.49
C ALA A 81 5.77 -10.67 -13.84
N ALA A 82 5.94 -10.41 -15.13
CA ALA A 82 7.07 -9.63 -15.66
C ALA A 82 7.07 -8.16 -15.24
N ASP A 83 5.88 -7.61 -14.95
CA ASP A 83 5.73 -6.22 -14.54
C ASP A 83 4.51 -6.03 -13.63
N ARG A 84 4.37 -4.82 -13.10
CA ARG A 84 3.28 -4.42 -12.19
C ARG A 84 1.90 -4.55 -12.84
N HIS A 85 1.77 -4.30 -14.14
CA HIS A 85 0.50 -4.37 -14.84
C HIS A 85 0.00 -5.83 -14.92
N VAL A 86 0.89 -6.74 -15.30
CA VAL A 86 0.62 -8.18 -15.30
C VAL A 86 0.32 -8.66 -13.89
N TYR A 87 1.10 -8.23 -12.89
CA TYR A 87 0.90 -8.63 -11.50
C TYR A 87 -0.51 -8.29 -10.98
N LEU A 88 -1.03 -7.11 -11.32
CA LEU A 88 -2.37 -6.66 -10.90
C LEU A 88 -3.52 -7.42 -11.58
N GLN A 89 -3.29 -8.02 -12.75
CA GLN A 89 -4.32 -8.73 -13.53
C GLN A 89 -4.21 -10.25 -13.47
N ARG A 90 -3.03 -10.78 -13.16
CA ARG A 90 -2.70 -12.21 -13.19
C ARG A 90 -2.17 -12.68 -11.83
N PRO A 91 -3.06 -12.83 -10.83
CA PRO A 91 -2.67 -13.28 -9.50
C PRO A 91 -2.05 -14.68 -9.50
N ASP A 92 -2.33 -15.49 -10.52
CA ASP A 92 -1.69 -16.79 -10.73
C ASP A 92 -0.19 -16.68 -11.03
N LEU A 93 0.22 -15.67 -11.80
CA LEU A 93 1.64 -15.39 -12.10
C LEU A 93 2.35 -14.75 -10.90
N GLY A 94 1.68 -13.86 -10.16
CA GLY A 94 2.22 -13.25 -8.94
C GLY A 94 2.47 -14.24 -7.79
N ARG A 95 1.84 -15.42 -7.82
CA ARG A 95 2.00 -16.50 -6.82
C ARG A 95 3.07 -17.53 -7.19
N ARG A 96 3.77 -17.35 -8.31
CA ARG A 96 4.82 -18.26 -8.80
C ARG A 96 6.09 -17.46 -9.06
N LEU A 97 7.24 -18.07 -8.85
CA LEU A 97 8.52 -17.51 -9.29
C LEU A 97 8.68 -17.68 -10.80
N ASP A 98 9.43 -16.77 -11.44
CA ASP A 98 9.91 -17.02 -12.80
C ASP A 98 10.98 -18.14 -12.81
N GLU A 99 11.25 -18.69 -13.99
CA GLU A 99 12.16 -19.84 -14.13
C GLU A 99 13.58 -19.51 -13.66
N ALA A 100 14.07 -18.29 -13.95
CA ALA A 100 15.39 -17.83 -13.54
C ALA A 100 15.54 -17.73 -12.01
N SER A 101 14.50 -17.27 -11.33
CA SER A 101 14.44 -17.17 -9.87
C SER A 101 14.30 -18.53 -9.22
N VAL A 102 13.54 -19.46 -9.81
CA VAL A 102 13.51 -20.85 -9.36
C VAL A 102 14.90 -21.47 -9.41
N GLN A 103 15.63 -21.29 -10.52
CA GLN A 103 16.97 -21.85 -10.68
C GLN A 103 17.95 -21.24 -9.67
N ARG A 104 17.94 -19.91 -9.54
CA ARG A 104 18.78 -19.18 -8.56
C ARG A 104 18.51 -19.64 -7.12
N LEU A 105 17.25 -19.83 -6.75
CA LEU A 105 16.88 -20.31 -5.41
C LEU A 105 17.37 -21.74 -5.16
N ARG A 106 17.27 -22.63 -6.16
CA ARG A 106 17.78 -24.00 -6.05
C ARG A 106 19.30 -24.04 -5.88
N GLU A 107 20.02 -23.25 -6.66
CA GLU A 107 21.49 -23.13 -6.56
C GLU A 107 21.91 -22.59 -5.19
N TYR A 108 21.23 -21.55 -4.71
CA TYR A 108 21.47 -21.00 -3.38
C TYR A 108 21.23 -22.06 -2.30
N ALA A 109 20.11 -22.78 -2.37
CA ALA A 109 19.74 -23.81 -1.40
C ALA A 109 20.70 -25.01 -1.44
N ALA A 110 21.27 -25.37 -2.59
CA ALA A 110 22.22 -26.47 -2.70
C ALA A 110 23.54 -26.23 -1.93
N GLY A 111 23.87 -24.97 -1.61
CA GLY A 111 25.01 -24.62 -0.75
C GLY A 111 24.78 -24.89 0.74
N TYR A 112 23.55 -25.20 1.13
CA TYR A 112 23.16 -25.54 2.50
C TYR A 112 22.66 -26.98 2.47
N ASP A 113 23.33 -27.93 3.13
CA ASP A 113 23.05 -29.39 3.12
C ASP A 113 21.68 -29.76 3.75
N GLY A 114 20.58 -29.18 3.28
CA GLY A 114 19.24 -29.32 3.83
C GLY A 114 18.99 -28.59 5.16
N GLN A 115 19.96 -27.80 5.66
CA GLN A 115 19.92 -27.18 6.99
C GLN A 115 19.31 -25.76 7.00
N ILE A 116 18.10 -25.59 6.46
CA ILE A 116 17.36 -24.32 6.57
C ILE A 116 16.05 -24.55 7.31
N ASP A 117 16.00 -24.15 8.58
CA ASP A 117 14.81 -24.28 9.43
C ASP A 117 13.80 -23.13 9.22
N LEU A 118 14.26 -21.98 8.70
CA LEU A 118 13.46 -20.77 8.53
C LEU A 118 13.88 -20.00 7.27
N ALA A 119 12.88 -19.63 6.46
CA ALA A 119 13.03 -18.67 5.37
C ALA A 119 12.13 -17.45 5.62
N ILE A 120 12.69 -16.24 5.51
CA ILE A 120 11.95 -14.98 5.58
C ILE A 120 11.89 -14.41 4.17
N VAL A 121 10.67 -14.16 3.69
CA VAL A 121 10.43 -13.58 2.36
C VAL A 121 9.85 -12.18 2.54
N VAL A 122 10.45 -11.21 1.83
CA VAL A 122 9.97 -9.84 1.75
C VAL A 122 9.55 -9.58 0.31
N ALA A 123 8.31 -9.13 0.12
CA ALA A 123 7.75 -8.81 -1.20
C ALA A 123 6.85 -7.57 -1.10
N ASP A 124 6.79 -6.80 -2.18
CA ASP A 124 6.02 -5.55 -2.28
C ASP A 124 4.51 -5.76 -2.27
N GLY A 125 4.06 -6.85 -2.89
CA GLY A 125 2.63 -7.17 -3.01
C GLY A 125 1.86 -6.05 -3.68
N LEU A 126 0.77 -5.61 -3.06
CA LEU A 126 -0.08 -4.53 -3.58
C LEU A 126 0.37 -3.12 -3.14
N SER A 127 1.33 -3.01 -2.21
CA SER A 127 1.77 -1.71 -1.68
C SER A 127 3.25 -1.73 -1.32
N ALA A 128 4.08 -1.23 -2.25
CA ALA A 128 5.52 -1.06 -2.02
C ALA A 128 5.81 -0.15 -0.81
N LEU A 129 4.94 0.83 -0.51
CA LEU A 129 5.09 1.74 0.63
C LEU A 129 4.91 1.09 2.01
N ALA A 130 4.39 -0.14 2.06
CA ALA A 130 4.13 -0.83 3.33
C ALA A 130 5.30 -1.72 3.80
N VAL A 131 6.37 -1.77 3.00
CA VAL A 131 7.52 -2.68 3.15
C VAL A 131 8.78 -1.84 3.33
#